data_AF-A0A2S9E2H8-F1
#
_entry.id   AF-A0A2S9E2H8-F1
#
_cell.length_a   1.000
_cell.length_b   1.000
_cell.length_c   1.000
_cell.angle_alpha   90.00
_cell.angle_beta   90.00
_cell.angle_gamma   90.00
#
_symmetry.space_group_name_H-M   'P 1'
#
loop_
_entity.id
_entity.type
_entity.pdbx_description
1 polymer ?
#
loop_
_entity_poly.entity_id
_entity_poly.type
_entity_poly.pdbx_seq_one_letter_code
_entity_poly.pdbx_strand_id
1 'polypeptide(L)' 'MGKITEGKTMPNLNSPNGCYQRHGYTVERTPRKGGAGHHRAIYDQSGQLVLNRAGYDAEIQFCIERGLMLKEDQAPLQSA' A
#
# COMPACT_ATOMS: atom_id res chain seq x y z
N MET A 1 20.31 28.62 5.61
CA MET A 1 18.97 28.14 5.20
C MET A 1 19.14 26.79 4.50
N GLY A 2 18.26 25.83 4.78
CA GLY A 2 18.23 24.52 4.10
C GLY A 2 17.77 23.43 5.06
N LYS A 3 16.45 23.29 5.24
CA LYS A 3 15.88 22.28 6.13
C LYS A 3 15.94 20.91 5.45
N ILE A 4 16.79 20.01 5.96
CA ILE A 4 16.67 18.58 5.70
C ILE A 4 15.48 18.04 6.51
N THR A 5 14.35 17.83 5.86
CA THR A 5 13.27 17.02 6.43
C THR A 5 13.60 15.55 6.19
N GLU A 6 14.54 15.02 6.95
CA GLU A 6 14.72 13.58 7.13
C GLU A 6 13.65 13.08 8.10
N GLY A 7 12.91 12.04 7.71
CA GLY A 7 12.05 11.29 8.63
C GLY A 7 10.60 11.03 8.23
N LYS A 8 10.18 11.27 6.97
CA LYS A 8 8.97 10.60 6.46
C LYS A 8 9.40 9.27 5.84
N THR A 9 9.51 8.24 6.67
CA THR A 9 9.86 6.87 6.27
C THR A 9 9.08 6.54 4.99
N MET A 10 9.78 6.36 3.87
CA MET A 10 9.12 5.87 2.67
C MET A 10 8.39 4.58 3.07
N PRO A 11 7.10 4.43 2.71
CA PRO A 11 6.38 3.22 3.05
C PRO A 11 7.20 2.02 2.54
N ASN A 12 7.33 0.98 3.37
CA ASN A 12 8.01 -0.24 2.98
C ASN A 12 7.53 -0.62 1.57
N LEU A 13 8.48 -0.89 0.67
CA LEU A 13 8.19 -1.06 -0.75
C LEU A 13 7.16 -2.17 -0.98
N ASN A 14 7.19 -3.25 -0.19
CA ASN A 14 6.21 -4.33 -0.29
C ASN A 14 5.08 -4.25 0.76
N SER A 15 4.89 -3.09 1.38
CA SER A 15 3.62 -2.77 2.05
C SER A 15 2.57 -2.34 1.03
N PRO A 16 1.27 -2.43 1.36
CA PRO A 16 0.21 -1.97 0.46
C PRO A 16 0.38 -0.52 0.04
N ASN A 17 0.76 0.36 0.97
CA ASN A 17 1.00 1.78 0.66
C ASN A 17 2.14 1.96 -0.34
N GLY A 18 3.24 1.20 -0.20
CA GLY A 18 4.37 1.25 -1.12
C GLY A 18 3.99 0.75 -2.51
N CYS A 19 3.29 -0.38 -2.57
CA CYS A 19 2.71 -0.95 -3.79
C CYS A 19 1.82 0.07 -4.51
N TYR A 20 0.79 0.59 -3.86
CA TYR A 20 -0.16 1.53 -4.47
C TYR A 20 0.53 2.81 -4.96
N GLN A 21 1.43 3.38 -4.14
CA GLN A 21 2.11 4.61 -4.47
C GLN A 21 3.00 4.47 -5.73
N ARG A 22 3.75 3.38 -5.87
CA ARG A 22 4.62 3.15 -7.04
C ARG A 22 3.84 3.00 -8.34
N HIS A 23 2.64 2.44 -8.26
CA HIS A 23 1.83 2.10 -9.43
C HIS A 23 0.72 3.11 -9.69
N GLY A 24 0.74 4.27 -9.03
CA GLY A 24 -0.18 5.38 -9.30
C GLY A 24 -1.62 5.15 -8.80
N TYR A 25 -1.83 4.24 -7.85
CA TYR A 25 -3.11 4.07 -7.19
C TYR A 25 -3.35 5.20 -6.18
N THR A 26 -4.61 5.62 -6.06
CA THR A 26 -5.05 6.57 -5.05
C THR A 26 -5.62 5.84 -3.85
N VAL A 27 -5.23 6.26 -2.64
CA VAL A 27 -5.72 5.72 -1.38
C VAL A 27 -6.47 6.80 -0.62
N GLU A 28 -7.79 6.68 -0.56
CA GLU A 28 -8.62 7.52 0.31
C GLU A 28 -8.81 6.85 1.67
N ARG A 29 -8.83 7.67 2.74
CA ARG A 29 -8.99 7.21 4.12
C ARG A 29 -10.16 7.93 4.77
N THR A 30 -11.18 7.18 5.16
CA THR A 30 -12.33 7.71 5.88
C THR A 30 -12.30 7.20 7.33
N PRO A 31 -12.35 8.07 8.34
CA PRO A 31 -12.43 7.64 9.74
C PRO A 31 -13.60 6.68 9.98
N ARG A 32 -13.41 5.66 10.83
CA ARG A 32 -14.52 4.78 11.24
C ARG A 32 -15.45 5.54 12.18
N LYS A 33 -16.77 5.40 12.01
CA LYS A 33 -17.74 5.98 12.93
C LYS A 33 -17.72 5.20 14.25
N GLY A 34 -17.24 5.81 15.33
CA GLY A 34 -17.30 5.25 16.68
C GLY A 34 -16.16 4.30 17.07
N GLY A 35 -15.02 4.33 16.39
CA GLY A 35 -13.87 3.49 16.75
C GLY A 35 -12.54 4.00 16.20
N ALA A 36 -11.45 3.38 16.64
CA ALA A 36 -10.11 3.67 16.13
C ALA A 36 -9.94 3.19 14.68
N GLY A 37 -9.15 3.94 13.89
CA GLY A 37 -8.75 3.55 12.54
C GLY A 37 -9.59 4.15 11.41
N HIS A 38 -9.28 3.72 10.18
CA HIS A 38 -9.86 4.24 8.95
C HIS A 38 -10.37 3.10 8.07
N HIS A 39 -11.44 3.35 7.34
CA HIS A 39 -11.76 2.64 6.11
C HIS A 39 -10.92 3.19 4.97
N ARG A 40 -10.57 2.32 4.04
CA ARG A 40 -9.79 2.69 2.87
C ARG A 40 -10.57 2.38 1.60
N ALA A 41 -10.48 3.30 0.65
CA ALA A 41 -10.92 3.11 -0.72
C ALA A 41 -9.70 3.28 -1.62
N ILE A 42 -9.44 2.29 -2.47
CA ILE A 42 -8.29 2.24 -3.37
C ILE A 42 -8.80 2.38 -4.80
N TYR A 43 -8.28 3.37 -5.51
CA TYR A 43 -8.64 3.66 -6.89
C TYR A 43 -7.44 3.47 -7.79
N ASP A 44 -7.65 2.95 -8.99
CA ASP A 44 -6.62 2.88 -10.00
C ASP A 44 -6.36 4.25 -10.66
N GLN A 45 -5.46 4.28 -11.65
CA GLN A 45 -5.08 5.48 -12.38
C GLN A 45 -6.22 6.09 -13.21
N SER A 46 -7.25 5.31 -13.52
CA SER A 46 -8.45 5.79 -14.22
C SER A 46 -9.50 6.37 -13.26
N GLY A 47 -9.26 6.27 -11.94
CA GLY A 47 -10.22 6.64 -10.91
C GLY A 47 -11.25 5.54 -10.61
N GLN A 48 -11.07 4.32 -11.11
CA GLN A 48 -11.97 3.21 -10.80
C GLN A 48 -11.67 2.66 -9.40
N LEU A 49 -12.72 2.50 -8.58
CA LEU A 49 -12.62 1.85 -7.27
C LEU A 49 -12.31 0.35 -7.45
N VAL A 50 -11.12 -0.09 -7.04
CA VAL A 50 -10.66 -1.48 -7.17
C VAL A 50 -10.69 -2.25 -5.86
N LEU A 51 -10.66 -1.55 -4.72
CA LEU A 51 -10.71 -2.17 -3.40
C LEU A 51 -11.36 -1.22 -2.38
N ASN A 52 -12.29 -1.72 -1.57
CA ASN A 52 -13.02 -0.90 -0.61
C ASN A 52 -13.17 -1.58 0.74
N ARG A 53 -12.91 -0.85 1.83
CA ARG A 53 -12.96 -1.31 3.22
C ARG A 53 -12.19 -2.61 3.49
N ALA A 54 -11.20 -2.92 2.66
CA ALA A 54 -10.35 -4.09 2.82
C ALA A 54 -9.46 -3.98 4.07
N GLY A 55 -9.19 -5.13 4.66
CA GLY A 55 -8.14 -5.26 5.67
C GLY A 55 -6.76 -5.34 5.03
N TYR A 56 -5.73 -5.28 5.88
CA TYR A 56 -4.32 -5.33 5.45
C TYR A 56 -4.01 -6.55 4.55
N ASP A 57 -4.43 -7.75 4.95
CA ASP A 57 -4.13 -8.98 4.19
C ASP A 57 -4.77 -8.98 2.80
N ALA A 58 -5.99 -8.47 2.68
CA ALA A 58 -6.67 -8.34 1.40
C ALA A 58 -5.99 -7.30 0.50
N GLU A 59 -5.47 -6.20 1.06
CA GLU A 59 -4.65 -5.25 0.31
C GLU A 59 -3.32 -5.85 -0.15
N ILE A 60 -2.66 -6.67 0.68
CA ILE A 60 -1.44 -7.40 0.30
C ILE A 60 -1.71 -8.39 -0.83
N GLN A 61 -2.75 -9.22 -0.70
CA GLN A 61 -3.11 -10.20 -1.72
C GLN A 61 -3.43 -9.53 -3.05
N PHE A 62 -4.15 -8.42 -3.03
CA PHE A 62 -4.39 -7.62 -4.24
C PHE A 62 -3.07 -7.20 -4.92
N CYS A 63 -2.10 -6.71 -4.15
CA CYS A 63 -0.79 -6.33 -4.69
C CYS A 63 -0.01 -7.53 -5.26
N ILE A 64 -0.16 -8.73 -4.68
CA ILE A 64 0.47 -9.96 -5.18
C ILE A 64 -0.19 -10.40 -6.50
N GLU A 65 -1.52 -10.53 -6.51
CA GLU A 65 -2.30 -11.00 -7.67
C GLU A 65 -2.14 -10.09 -8.90
N ARG A 66 -1.95 -8.79 -8.67
CA ARG A 66 -1.72 -7.79 -9.72
C ARG A 66 -0.24 -7.65 -10.10
N GLY A 67 0.66 -8.41 -9.48
CA GLY A 67 2.10 -8.35 -9.77
C GLY A 67 2.75 -7.01 -9.40
N LEU A 68 2.20 -6.31 -8.41
CA LEU A 68 2.63 -4.97 -8.00
C LEU A 68 3.79 -4.99 -6.98
N MET A 69 4.03 -6.15 -6.36
CA MET A 69 5.15 -6.38 -5.45
C MET A 69 6.48 -6.42 -6.20
N LEU A 70 7.55 -5.90 -5.59
CA LEU A 70 8.90 -6.01 -6.14
C LEU A 70 9.47 -7.41 -5.89
N LYS A 71 10.13 -7.97 -6.92
CA LYS A 71 10.75 -9.32 -6.86
C LYS A 71 11.93 -9.42 -5.88
N GLU A 72 12.63 -8.33 -5.62
CA GLU A 72 13.90 -8.36 -4.86
C GLU A 72 13.70 -8.60 -3.34
N ASP A 73 12.47 -8.45 -2.83
CA ASP A 73 12.10 -8.81 -1.45
C ASP A 73 11.46 -10.22 -1.37
N GLN A 74 11.28 -10.92 -2.50
CA GLN A 74 11.07 -12.37 -2.51
C GLN A 74 12.45 -13.02 -2.37
N ALA A 75 13.07 -12.89 -1.20
CA ALA A 75 14.26 -13.68 -0.91
C ALA A 75 13.90 -15.15 -1.19
N PRO A 76 14.62 -15.87 -2.07
CA PRO A 76 14.47 -17.30 -2.11
C PRO A 76 14.84 -17.78 -0.70
N LEU A 77 13.94 -18.50 -0.05
CA LEU A 77 14.31 -19.39 1.05
C LEU A 77 15.33 -20.36 0.45
N GLN A 78 16.60 -19.98 0.45
CA GLN A 78 17.68 -20.93 0.28
C GLN A 78 17.64 -21.79 1.53
N SER A 79 17.05 -22.97 1.37
CA SER A 79 17.21 -24.08 2.29
C SER A 79 18.72 -24.30 2.48
N ALA A 80 19.19 -24.14 3.71
CA ALA A 80 20.46 -24.68 4.18
C ALA A 80 20.21 -26.06 4.77
#